data_AF-A0A2T4YCG2-F1
#
_entry.id   AF-A0A2T4YCG2-F1
#
_cell.length_a   1.000
_cell.length_b   1.000
_cell.length_c   1.000
_cell.angle_alpha   90.00
_cell.angle_beta   90.00
_cell.angle_gamma   90.00
#
_symmetry.space_group_name_H-M   'P 1'
#
loop_
_entity.id
_entity.type
_entity.pdbx_description
1 polymer ?
#
loop_
_entity_poly.entity_id
_entity_poly.type
_entity_poly.pdbx_seq_one_letter_code
_entity_poly.pdbx_strand_id
1 'polypeptide(L)'
;MTHFVEELRADAAAAIAGMREAALAARHLHARAELMRHMLTTARKVAGKPKAEAVETVVREWMDAWNLDRHDWPHIAREMESFTAAFHDYANQPSDGHDAALRDNCTALDEALARENTSISEQMAFRSQCAHGWWELVAPTPADLPGAKPRPSMPQPRADAPFWEAGCADFCR
;
A
#
# COMPACT_ATOMS: atom_id res chain seq x y z
N MET A 1 18.48 40.26 17.68
CA MET A 1 18.70 38.93 18.29
C MET A 1 17.33 38.32 18.45
N THR A 2 17.09 37.14 17.88
CA THR A 2 15.87 36.39 18.16
C THR A 2 15.84 36.07 19.65
N HIS A 3 14.68 36.18 20.29
CA HIS A 3 14.57 35.85 21.71
C HIS A 3 14.59 34.32 21.86
N PHE A 4 15.28 33.81 22.88
CA PHE A 4 15.43 32.37 23.14
C PHE A 4 14.11 31.58 23.10
N VAL A 5 13.00 32.16 23.57
CA VAL A 5 11.67 31.54 23.51
C VAL A 5 11.19 31.34 22.07
N GLU A 6 11.42 32.32 21.18
CA GLU A 6 11.04 32.22 19.77
C GLU A 6 11.91 31.21 19.01
N GLU A 7 13.20 31.11 19.37
CA GLU A 7 14.10 30.06 18.85
C GLU A 7 13.60 28.66 19.23
N LEU A 8 13.30 28.43 20.50
CA LEU A 8 12.76 27.14 20.95
C LEU A 8 11.41 26.78 20.30
N ARG A 9 10.56 27.78 20.02
CA ARG A 9 9.30 27.55 19.30
C ARG A 9 9.55 27.14 17.85
N ALA A 10 10.52 27.75 17.18
CA ALA A 10 10.91 27.37 15.83
C ALA A 10 11.50 25.95 15.79
N ASP A 11 12.38 25.63 16.74
CA ASP A 11 12.99 24.30 16.85
C ASP A 11 11.94 23.21 17.11
N ALA A 12 10.98 23.46 18.00
CA ALA A 12 9.88 22.53 18.26
C ALA A 12 9.01 22.32 17.01
N ALA A 13 8.69 23.38 16.27
CA ALA A 13 7.94 23.27 15.02
C ALA A 13 8.70 22.47 13.95
N ALA A 14 10.01 22.68 13.83
CA ALA A 14 10.87 21.94 12.91
C ALA A 14 10.95 20.45 13.28
N ALA A 15 11.10 20.13 14.56
CA ALA A 15 11.10 18.74 15.04
C ALA A 15 9.77 18.03 14.74
N ILE A 16 8.64 18.71 14.94
CA ILE A 16 7.31 18.17 14.61
C ILE A 16 7.15 17.95 13.10
N ALA A 17 7.62 18.89 12.27
CA ALA A 17 7.59 18.75 10.82
C ALA A 17 8.40 17.51 10.37
N GLY A 18 9.63 17.34 10.87
CA GLY A 18 10.45 16.17 10.58
C GLY A 18 9.79 14.85 11.02
N MET A 19 9.12 14.84 12.18
CA MET A 19 8.36 13.67 12.63
C MET A 19 7.20 13.32 11.69
N ARG A 20 6.46 14.32 11.18
CA ARG A 20 5.36 14.11 10.23
C ARG A 20 5.85 13.53 8.90
N GLU A 21 6.94 14.07 8.36
CA GLU A 21 7.56 13.57 7.13
C GLU A 21 8.04 12.12 7.31
N ALA A 22 8.72 11.82 8.42
CA ALA A 22 9.18 10.48 8.73
C ALA A 22 8.00 9.49 8.91
N ALA A 23 6.92 9.91 9.57
CA ALA A 23 5.72 9.10 9.75
C ALA A 23 5.04 8.77 8.42
N LEU A 24 4.92 9.75 7.51
CA LEU A 24 4.39 9.54 6.17
C LEU A 24 5.27 8.56 5.38
N ALA A 25 6.58 8.76 5.37
CA ALA A 25 7.51 7.85 4.70
C ALA A 25 7.40 6.42 5.25
N ALA A 26 7.33 6.26 6.58
CA ALA A 26 7.13 4.96 7.21
C ALA A 26 5.80 4.31 6.80
N ARG A 27 4.71 5.07 6.76
CA ARG A 27 3.40 4.60 6.27
C ARG A 27 3.48 4.12 4.83
N HIS A 28 4.09 4.89 3.93
CA HIS A 28 4.24 4.51 2.53
C HIS A 28 5.04 3.21 2.37
N LEU A 29 6.18 3.09 3.05
CA LEU A 29 7.01 1.88 3.02
C LEU A 29 6.26 0.67 3.59
N HIS A 30 5.57 0.83 4.73
CA HIS A 30 4.82 -0.25 5.35
C HIS A 30 3.65 -0.71 4.47
N ALA A 31 2.92 0.22 3.86
CA ALA A 31 1.81 -0.11 2.96
C ALA A 31 2.27 -0.87 1.70
N ARG A 32 3.43 -0.49 1.14
CA ARG A 32 4.06 -1.25 0.04
C ARG A 32 4.46 -2.64 0.48
N ALA A 33 5.13 -2.79 1.62
CA ALA A 33 5.55 -4.09 2.14
C ALA A 33 4.35 -5.02 2.35
N GLU A 34 3.26 -4.52 2.93
CA GLU A 34 2.04 -5.28 3.11
C GLU A 34 1.38 -5.69 1.78
N LEU A 35 1.41 -4.84 0.75
CA LEU A 35 0.96 -5.25 -0.58
C LEU A 35 1.82 -6.39 -1.12
N MET A 36 3.15 -6.26 -1.10
CA MET A 36 4.03 -7.29 -1.65
C MET A 36 3.79 -8.63 -0.96
N ARG A 37 3.62 -8.62 0.36
CA ARG A 37 3.27 -9.80 1.16
C ARG A 37 1.92 -10.38 0.73
N HIS A 38 0.90 -9.55 0.55
CA HIS A 38 -0.43 -9.99 0.15
C HIS A 38 -0.42 -10.54 -1.28
N MET A 39 0.15 -9.83 -2.25
CA MET A 39 0.32 -10.27 -3.63
C MET A 39 1.01 -11.63 -3.71
N LEU A 40 2.11 -11.83 -2.98
CA LEU A 40 2.79 -13.11 -2.92
C LEU A 40 1.91 -14.22 -2.34
N THR A 41 1.17 -13.91 -1.27
CA THR A 41 0.25 -14.86 -0.64
C THR A 41 -0.87 -15.26 -1.60
N THR A 42 -1.45 -14.32 -2.33
CA THR A 42 -2.51 -14.58 -3.30
C THR A 42 -1.98 -15.34 -4.51
N ALA A 43 -0.84 -14.94 -5.08
CA ALA A 43 -0.19 -15.65 -6.19
C ALA A 43 0.11 -17.11 -5.83
N ARG A 44 0.58 -17.39 -4.61
CA ARG A 44 0.81 -18.76 -4.12
C ARG A 44 -0.46 -19.61 -4.05
N LYS A 45 -1.63 -19.02 -3.76
CA LYS A 45 -2.91 -19.75 -3.76
C LYS A 45 -3.33 -20.22 -5.15
N VAL A 46 -2.86 -19.54 -6.21
CA VAL A 46 -3.22 -19.81 -7.60
C VAL A 46 -2.05 -20.31 -8.45
N ALA A 47 -0.88 -20.57 -7.86
CA ALA A 47 0.34 -20.97 -8.55
C ALA A 47 0.19 -22.24 -9.41
N GLY A 48 -0.70 -23.15 -9.02
CA GLY A 48 -1.00 -24.38 -9.78
C GLY A 48 -1.97 -24.21 -10.95
N LYS A 49 -2.53 -23.01 -11.17
CA LYS A 49 -3.44 -22.73 -12.28
C LYS A 49 -2.68 -22.29 -13.53
N PRO A 50 -3.28 -22.38 -14.74
CA PRO A 50 -2.73 -21.73 -15.92
C PRO A 50 -2.50 -20.23 -15.66
N LYS A 51 -1.31 -19.72 -16.03
CA LYS A 51 -0.88 -18.34 -15.73
C LYS A 51 -1.93 -17.29 -16.08
N ALA A 52 -2.55 -17.39 -17.25
CA ALA A 52 -3.58 -16.44 -17.68
C ALA A 52 -4.80 -16.42 -16.73
N GLU A 53 -5.25 -17.59 -16.26
CA GLU A 53 -6.36 -17.70 -15.30
C GLU A 53 -5.98 -17.16 -13.93
N ALA A 54 -4.77 -17.47 -13.46
CA ALA A 54 -4.23 -16.98 -12.20
C ALA A 54 -4.14 -15.45 -12.21
N VAL A 55 -3.57 -14.86 -13.27
CA VAL A 55 -3.43 -13.42 -13.43
C VAL A 55 -4.80 -12.75 -13.46
N GLU A 56 -5.72 -13.21 -14.30
CA GLU A 56 -7.05 -12.61 -14.40
C GLU A 56 -7.82 -12.65 -13.08
N THR A 57 -7.70 -13.75 -12.32
CA THR A 57 -8.33 -13.88 -11.00
C THR A 57 -7.85 -12.79 -10.05
N VAL A 58 -6.53 -12.61 -9.94
CA VAL A 58 -5.91 -11.68 -8.99
C VAL A 58 -6.11 -10.23 -9.43
N VAL A 59 -5.99 -9.93 -10.73
CA VAL A 59 -6.23 -8.59 -11.27
C VAL A 59 -7.66 -8.15 -11.00
N ARG A 60 -8.66 -9.01 -11.24
CA ARG A 60 -10.07 -8.68 -10.97
C ARG A 60 -10.29 -8.37 -9.49
N GLU A 61 -9.73 -9.16 -8.58
CA GLU A 61 -9.87 -8.94 -7.13
C GLU A 61 -9.25 -7.61 -6.70
N TRP A 62 -8.05 -7.28 -7.17
CA TRP A 62 -7.38 -6.03 -6.79
C TRP A 62 -8.00 -4.78 -7.40
N MET A 63 -8.40 -4.84 -8.67
CA MET A 63 -9.10 -3.73 -9.32
C MET A 63 -10.44 -3.43 -8.63
N ASP A 64 -11.21 -4.46 -8.23
CA ASP A 64 -12.42 -4.27 -7.43
C ASP A 64 -12.11 -3.73 -6.02
N ALA A 65 -11.09 -4.26 -5.35
CA ALA A 65 -10.69 -3.80 -4.02
C ALA A 65 -10.28 -2.32 -4.04
N TRP A 66 -9.64 -1.87 -5.11
CA TRP A 66 -9.23 -0.47 -5.30
C TRP A 66 -10.33 0.40 -5.93
N ASN A 67 -11.49 -0.17 -6.24
CA ASN A 67 -12.58 0.52 -6.93
C ASN A 67 -12.10 1.21 -8.22
N LEU A 68 -11.28 0.51 -9.00
CA LEU A 68 -10.80 0.93 -10.30
C LEU A 68 -11.41 0.01 -11.35
N ASP A 69 -12.45 0.47 -12.05
CA ASP A 69 -13.02 -0.32 -13.14
C ASP A 69 -12.02 -0.45 -14.29
N ARG A 70 -11.88 -1.65 -14.86
CA ARG A 70 -10.90 -1.93 -15.93
C ARG A 70 -11.16 -1.11 -17.19
N HIS A 71 -12.41 -0.74 -17.49
CA HIS A 71 -12.79 0.05 -18.66
C HIS A 71 -12.48 1.54 -18.46
N ASP A 72 -12.63 2.04 -17.24
CA ASP A 72 -12.33 3.43 -16.88
C ASP A 72 -10.81 3.64 -16.70
N TRP A 73 -10.11 2.61 -16.22
CA TRP A 73 -8.67 2.67 -15.91
C TRP A 73 -7.85 1.63 -16.69
N PRO A 74 -7.93 1.59 -18.04
CA PRO A 74 -7.31 0.52 -18.83
C PRO A 74 -5.79 0.53 -18.76
N HIS A 75 -5.17 1.68 -18.45
CA HIS A 75 -3.73 1.78 -18.29
C HIS A 75 -3.26 1.22 -16.95
N ILE A 76 -3.97 1.46 -15.84
CA ILE A 76 -3.67 0.85 -14.53
C ILE A 76 -3.88 -0.66 -14.59
N ALA A 77 -4.95 -1.11 -15.26
CA ALA A 77 -5.22 -2.53 -15.41
C ALA A 77 -4.09 -3.29 -16.10
N ARG A 78 -3.51 -2.73 -17.18
CA ARG A 78 -2.35 -3.35 -17.85
C ARG A 78 -1.13 -3.46 -16.96
N GLU A 79 -0.85 -2.44 -16.15
CA GLU A 79 0.27 -2.50 -15.20
C GLU A 79 -0.01 -3.51 -14.08
N MET A 80 -1.26 -3.56 -13.58
CA MET A 80 -1.68 -4.56 -12.60
C MET A 80 -1.60 -5.99 -13.15
N GLU A 81 -1.94 -6.22 -14.42
CA GLU A 81 -1.79 -7.50 -15.10
C GLU A 81 -0.31 -7.93 -15.17
N SER A 82 0.58 -7.01 -15.56
CA SER A 82 2.01 -7.28 -15.67
C SER A 82 2.66 -7.52 -14.30
N PHE A 83 2.28 -6.71 -13.31
CA PHE A 83 2.68 -6.86 -11.90
C PHE A 83 2.23 -8.20 -11.31
N THR A 84 0.97 -8.59 -11.56
CA THR A 84 0.43 -9.88 -11.13
C THR A 84 1.13 -11.06 -11.82
N ALA A 85 1.44 -10.93 -13.11
CA ALA A 85 2.17 -11.95 -13.86
C ALA A 85 3.58 -12.16 -13.30
N ALA A 86 4.28 -11.09 -12.92
CA ALA A 86 5.59 -11.17 -12.27
C ALA A 86 5.49 -11.86 -10.89
N PHE A 87 4.44 -11.59 -10.11
CA PHE A 87 4.18 -12.30 -8.85
C PHE A 87 3.90 -13.78 -9.04
N HIS A 88 3.16 -14.15 -10.09
CA HIS A 88 2.91 -15.54 -10.43
C HIS A 88 4.22 -16.29 -10.75
N ASP A 89 5.09 -15.68 -11.56
CA ASP A 89 6.38 -16.27 -11.94
C ASP A 89 7.31 -16.40 -10.73
N TYR A 90 7.39 -15.35 -9.90
CA TYR A 90 8.17 -15.38 -8.67
C TYR A 90 7.63 -16.41 -7.67
N ALA A 91 6.31 -16.54 -7.51
CA ALA A 91 5.71 -17.50 -6.59
C ALA A 91 5.98 -18.96 -6.99
N ASN A 92 6.04 -19.25 -8.29
CA ASN A 92 6.34 -20.58 -8.82
C ASN A 92 7.84 -20.90 -8.85
N GLN A 93 8.68 -19.89 -9.13
CA GLN A 93 10.12 -20.06 -9.26
C GLN A 93 10.87 -18.81 -8.79
N PRO A 94 11.13 -18.64 -7.48
CA PRO A 94 11.90 -17.50 -7.00
C PRO A 94 13.30 -17.47 -7.62
N SER A 95 13.68 -16.32 -8.19
CA SER A 95 15.01 -16.09 -8.77
C SER A 95 15.32 -14.59 -8.81
N ASP A 96 16.60 -14.23 -8.95
CA ASP A 96 17.01 -12.83 -9.09
C ASP A 96 16.36 -12.16 -10.31
N GLY A 97 16.17 -12.92 -11.40
CA GLY A 97 15.49 -12.43 -12.60
C GLY A 97 14.01 -12.11 -12.34
N HIS A 98 13.32 -12.97 -11.58
CA HIS A 98 11.93 -12.71 -11.20
C HIS A 98 11.81 -11.61 -10.12
N ASP A 99 12.80 -11.45 -9.23
CA ASP A 99 12.87 -10.31 -8.29
C ASP A 99 13.04 -8.98 -9.03
N ALA A 100 13.95 -8.93 -10.02
CA ALA A 100 14.11 -7.75 -10.87
C ALA A 100 12.82 -7.41 -11.62
N ALA A 101 12.17 -8.42 -12.22
CA ALA A 101 10.88 -8.23 -12.88
C ALA A 101 9.79 -7.69 -11.91
N LEU A 102 9.75 -8.16 -10.66
CA LEU A 102 8.85 -7.62 -9.64
C LEU A 102 9.11 -6.14 -9.36
N ARG A 103 10.38 -5.75 -9.23
CA ARG A 103 10.76 -4.34 -8.99
C ARG A 103 10.38 -3.43 -10.15
N ASP A 104 10.63 -3.89 -11.38
CA ASP A 104 10.32 -3.13 -12.59
C ASP A 104 8.80 -2.93 -12.73
N ASN A 105 8.01 -4.00 -12.55
CA ASN A 105 6.55 -3.91 -12.64
C ASN A 105 5.94 -3.13 -11.47
N CYS A 106 6.53 -3.19 -10.28
CA CYS A 106 6.11 -2.36 -9.13
C CYS A 106 6.32 -0.87 -9.45
N THR A 107 7.46 -0.54 -10.06
CA THR A 107 7.78 0.84 -10.49
C THR A 107 6.79 1.31 -11.55
N ALA A 108 6.53 0.50 -12.59
CA ALA A 108 5.58 0.85 -13.65
C ALA A 108 4.16 1.08 -13.12
N LEU A 109 3.69 0.26 -12.18
CA LEU A 109 2.38 0.44 -11.55
C LEU A 109 2.32 1.72 -10.68
N ASP A 110 3.37 2.03 -9.92
CA ASP A 110 3.45 3.31 -9.20
C ASP A 110 3.44 4.51 -10.16
N GLU A 111 4.17 4.45 -11.28
CA GLU A 111 4.20 5.51 -12.29
C GLU A 111 2.83 5.70 -12.98
N ALA A 112 2.10 4.61 -13.20
CA ALA A 112 0.72 4.68 -13.69
C ALA A 112 -0.21 5.35 -12.69
N LEU A 113 -0.13 4.98 -11.41
CA LEU A 113 -0.93 5.58 -10.35
C LEU A 113 -0.55 7.05 -10.10
N ALA A 114 0.74 7.41 -10.22
CA ALA A 114 1.23 8.77 -10.01
C ALA A 114 0.65 9.76 -11.04
N ARG A 115 0.41 9.31 -12.27
CA ARG A 115 -0.29 10.12 -13.30
C ARG A 115 -1.72 10.49 -12.89
N GLU A 116 -2.29 9.71 -11.99
CA GLU A 116 -3.63 9.90 -11.43
C GLU A 116 -3.59 10.49 -10.01
N ASN A 117 -2.45 11.08 -9.63
CA ASN A 117 -2.20 11.71 -8.32
C ASN A 117 -2.42 10.77 -7.12
N THR A 118 -2.07 9.50 -7.28
CA THR A 118 -2.11 8.49 -6.22
C THR A 118 -0.88 7.58 -6.31
N SER A 119 -0.71 6.68 -5.35
CA SER A 119 0.35 5.68 -5.32
C SER A 119 -0.19 4.30 -4.95
N ILE A 120 0.61 3.25 -5.16
CA ILE A 120 0.29 1.91 -4.66
C ILE A 120 0.04 1.95 -3.15
N SER A 121 0.89 2.67 -2.41
CA SER A 121 0.78 2.80 -0.97
C SER A 121 -0.51 3.47 -0.51
N GLU A 122 -1.04 4.44 -1.25
CA GLU A 122 -2.31 5.09 -0.91
C GLU A 122 -3.49 4.20 -1.24
N GLN A 123 -3.47 3.50 -2.37
CA GLN A 123 -4.49 2.50 -2.68
C GLN A 123 -4.55 1.43 -1.58
N MET A 124 -3.39 0.98 -1.10
CA MET A 124 -3.30 0.08 0.04
C MET A 124 -3.81 0.70 1.33
N ALA A 125 -3.35 1.90 1.68
CA ALA A 125 -3.66 2.50 2.96
C ALA A 125 -5.12 2.91 3.10
N PHE A 126 -5.76 3.35 2.01
CA PHE A 126 -7.13 3.85 2.03
C PHE A 126 -8.17 2.78 1.69
N ARG A 127 -7.83 1.76 0.90
CA ARG A 127 -8.82 0.80 0.36
C ARG A 127 -8.62 -0.64 0.83
N SER A 128 -7.43 -1.02 1.30
CA SER A 128 -7.17 -2.40 1.70
C SER A 128 -7.84 -2.74 3.03
N GLN A 129 -8.41 -3.95 3.10
CA GLN A 129 -8.85 -4.57 4.35
C GLN A 129 -7.68 -4.95 5.27
N CYS A 130 -6.45 -4.97 4.74
CA CYS A 130 -5.22 -5.23 5.50
C CYS A 130 -4.55 -3.94 6.00
N ALA A 131 -5.23 -2.79 5.92
CA ALA A 131 -4.68 -1.55 6.42
C ALA A 131 -4.46 -1.59 7.94
N HIS A 132 -3.43 -0.88 8.41
CA HIS A 132 -3.11 -0.79 9.84
C HIS A 132 -3.76 0.45 10.44
N GLY A 133 -4.31 0.33 11.64
CA GLY A 133 -5.02 1.43 12.32
C GLY A 133 -4.16 2.69 12.51
N TRP A 134 -2.87 2.55 12.81
CA TRP A 134 -1.98 3.71 12.96
C TRP A 134 -1.79 4.51 11.66
N TRP A 135 -2.03 3.93 10.48
CA TRP A 135 -1.96 4.65 9.21
C TRP A 135 -2.96 5.80 9.15
N GLU A 136 -4.15 5.62 9.72
CA GLU A 136 -5.19 6.66 9.81
C GLU A 136 -4.78 7.82 10.72
N LEU A 137 -3.95 7.54 11.74
CA LEU A 137 -3.43 8.57 12.65
C LEU A 137 -2.34 9.42 11.98
N VAL A 138 -1.66 8.89 10.97
CA VAL A 138 -0.62 9.59 10.20
C VAL A 138 -1.25 10.38 9.04
N ALA A 139 -2.11 9.74 8.27
CA ALA A 139 -2.82 10.35 7.16
C ALA A 139 -4.20 9.68 7.04
N PRO A 140 -5.27 10.37 7.48
CA PRO A 140 -6.60 9.81 7.51
C PRO A 140 -7.11 9.53 6.11
N THR A 141 -7.97 8.53 5.98
CA THR A 141 -8.70 8.28 4.73
C THR A 141 -9.52 9.53 4.37
N PRO A 142 -9.43 10.02 3.12
CA PRO A 142 -10.25 11.14 2.66
C PRO A 142 -11.74 10.85 2.86
N ALA A 143 -12.47 11.79 3.45
CA ALA A 143 -13.89 11.63 3.74
C ALA A 143 -14.75 11.48 2.47
N ASP A 144 -14.26 12.02 1.36
CA ASP A 144 -14.86 12.02 0.03
C ASP A 144 -14.22 11.00 -0.92
N LEU A 145 -13.46 10.02 -0.41
CA LEU A 145 -12.80 8.99 -1.22
C LEU A 145 -13.82 8.29 -2.13
N PRO A 146 -13.72 8.43 -3.47
CA PRO A 146 -14.69 7.83 -4.38
C PRO A 146 -14.71 6.30 -4.25
N GLY A 147 -15.91 5.73 -4.16
CA GLY A 147 -16.10 4.28 -4.00
C GLY A 147 -15.51 3.72 -2.71
N ALA A 148 -15.43 4.52 -1.63
CA ALA A 148 -15.05 4.04 -0.32
C ALA A 148 -15.96 2.87 0.12
N LYS A 149 -15.34 1.73 0.43
CA LYS A 149 -15.99 0.54 0.97
C LYS A 149 -15.71 0.45 2.48
N PRO A 150 -16.66 -0.03 3.32
CA PRO A 150 -16.37 -0.31 4.71
C PRO A 150 -15.20 -1.28 4.88
N ARG A 151 -14.33 -1.03 5.88
CA ARG A 151 -13.16 -1.87 6.18
C ARG A 151 -13.27 -2.53 7.56
N PRO A 152 -14.23 -3.47 7.76
CA PRO A 152 -14.50 -4.05 9.08
C PRO A 152 -13.35 -4.91 9.62
N SER A 153 -12.46 -5.38 8.75
CA SER A 153 -11.30 -6.19 9.14
C SER A 153 -10.11 -5.36 9.61
N MET A 154 -10.16 -4.03 9.45
CA MET A 154 -9.07 -3.15 9.89
C MET A 154 -9.00 -3.15 11.42
N PRO A 155 -7.85 -3.54 12.02
CA PRO A 155 -7.73 -3.58 13.47
C PRO A 155 -7.86 -2.17 14.05
N GLN A 156 -8.69 -2.04 15.09
CA GLN A 156 -8.84 -0.78 15.80
C GLN A 156 -7.54 -0.44 16.56
N PRO A 157 -7.11 0.83 16.59
CA PRO A 157 -5.99 1.25 17.41
C PRO A 157 -6.20 0.87 18.88
N ARG A 158 -5.21 0.22 19.48
CA ARG A 158 -5.25 -0.17 20.90
C ARG A 158 -4.58 0.91 21.75
N ALA A 159 -5.17 1.22 22.90
CA ALA A 159 -4.63 2.22 23.83
C ALA A 159 -3.40 1.73 24.62
N ASP A 160 -3.18 0.41 24.68
CA ASP A 160 -2.10 -0.24 25.43
C ASP A 160 -0.85 -0.55 24.58
N ALA A 161 -0.81 -0.10 23.32
CA ALA A 161 0.26 -0.39 22.37
C ALA A 161 1.08 0.87 22.03
N PRO A 162 2.38 0.73 21.73
CA PRO A 162 3.15 1.79 21.07
C PRO A 162 2.45 2.25 19.77
N PHE A 163 2.68 3.51 19.40
CA PHE A 163 2.00 4.14 18.24
C PHE A 163 2.06 3.28 16.96
N TRP A 164 3.25 2.74 16.62
CA TRP A 164 3.46 1.95 15.40
C TRP A 164 2.89 0.53 15.46
N GLU A 165 2.45 0.08 16.63
CA GLU A 165 1.80 -1.22 16.85
C GLU A 165 0.28 -1.07 17.06
N ALA A 166 -0.20 0.16 17.28
CA ALA A 166 -1.61 0.45 17.48
C ALA A 166 -2.39 0.15 16.20
N GLY A 167 -3.22 -0.90 16.24
CA GLY A 167 -4.03 -1.30 15.09
C GLY A 167 -3.24 -2.08 14.03
N CYS A 168 -2.09 -2.67 14.36
CA CYS A 168 -1.46 -3.71 13.54
C CYS A 168 -2.18 -5.04 13.73
N ALA A 169 -2.39 -5.77 12.64
CA ALA A 169 -2.90 -7.14 12.71
C ALA A 169 -1.86 -8.05 13.39
N ASP A 170 -2.30 -9.10 14.09
CA ASP A 170 -1.40 -9.95 14.88
C ASP A 170 -0.33 -10.65 14.03
N PHE A 171 -0.61 -10.94 12.76
CA PHE A 171 0.35 -11.54 11.83
C PHE A 171 1.44 -10.57 11.34
N CYS A 172 1.32 -9.28 11.65
CA CYS A 172 2.33 -8.26 11.33
C CYS A 172 3.27 -7.96 12.52
N ARG A 173 3.11 -8.66 13.65
CA ARG A 173 3.98 -8.53 14.84
C ARG A 173 5.11 -9.54 14.82
#